data_AF-A0A926NY77-F1
#
_entry.id   AF-A0A926NY77-F1
#
_cell.length_a   1.000
_cell.length_b   1.000
_cell.length_c   1.000
_cell.angle_alpha   90.00
_cell.angle_beta   90.00
_cell.angle_gamma   90.00
#
_symmetry.space_group_name_H-M   'P 1'
#
loop_
_entity.id
_entity.type
_entity.pdbx_description
1 polymer ?
#
loop_
_entity_poly.entity_id
_entity_poly.type
_entity_poly.pdbx_seq_one_letter_code
_entity_poly.pdbx_strand_id
1 'polypeptide(L)'
;MRQILTFFASGLPERAGLNRSVASLLAAAFLIGSGASSAFSGEIKQAAAAPKPVVNCTCRYRGTNYNLGDAVCLNGPSGPRMATCDMVLNNTSWSFSKTPCPTARMTPVPLSILRISSNG
;
A
#
# COMPACT_ATOMS: atom_id res chain seq x y z
N MET A 1 27.41 28.93 15.68
CA MET A 1 27.43 27.60 16.32
C MET A 1 25.98 27.11 16.29
N ARG A 2 25.54 26.03 15.64
CA ARG A 2 26.12 24.87 14.96
C ARG A 2 25.12 24.45 13.86
N GLN A 3 25.64 23.75 12.86
CA GLN A 3 24.95 23.14 11.72
C GLN A 3 23.84 22.17 12.15
N ILE A 4 22.83 21.95 11.29
CA ILE A 4 22.45 20.63 10.72
C ILE A 4 21.60 20.93 9.48
N LEU A 5 22.29 21.09 8.36
CA LEU A 5 21.79 20.77 7.02
C LEU A 5 22.01 19.26 6.81
N THR A 6 21.28 18.70 5.84
CA THR A 6 21.49 17.39 5.19
C THR A 6 21.20 16.12 6.00
N PHE A 7 20.03 15.52 5.76
CA PHE A 7 19.87 14.06 5.69
C PHE A 7 19.02 13.69 4.47
N PHE A 8 19.59 13.92 3.28
CA PHE A 8 19.34 13.06 2.13
C PHE A 8 20.08 11.75 2.41
N ALA A 9 19.40 10.78 3.04
CA ALA A 9 19.88 9.40 3.11
C ALA A 9 19.26 8.62 1.93
N SER A 10 19.72 8.96 0.74
CA SER A 10 19.58 8.13 -0.45
C SER A 10 20.21 6.77 -0.13
N GLY A 11 19.41 5.71 -0.23
CA GLY A 11 19.88 4.33 -0.09
C GLY A 11 21.05 4.07 -1.05
N LEU A 12 22.23 3.88 -0.47
CA LEU A 12 23.35 3.27 -1.15
C LEU A 12 23.08 1.76 -1.22
N PRO A 13 23.19 1.12 -2.40
CA PRO A 13 23.14 -0.32 -2.48
C PRO A 13 24.32 -0.89 -1.70
N GLU A 14 24.02 -1.85 -0.82
CA GLU A 14 24.99 -2.68 -0.14
C GLU A 14 25.97 -3.24 -1.18
N ARG A 15 27.23 -2.79 -1.12
CA ARG A 15 28.33 -3.48 -1.78
C ARG A 15 28.39 -4.87 -1.18
N ALA A 16 27.81 -5.84 -1.90
CA ALA A 16 28.08 -7.25 -1.70
C ALA A 16 29.60 -7.42 -1.61
N GLY A 17 30.07 -7.77 -0.41
CA GLY A 17 31.45 -8.15 -0.16
C GLY A 17 31.74 -9.41 -0.96
N LEU A 18 32.27 -9.24 -2.18
CA LEU A 18 32.80 -10.32 -2.97
C LEU A 18 34.06 -10.83 -2.28
N ASN A 19 33.87 -11.80 -1.39
CA ASN A 19 34.91 -12.45 -0.63
C ASN A 19 35.87 -13.13 -1.63
N ARG A 20 37.13 -12.68 -1.71
CA ARG A 20 38.10 -13.09 -2.74
C ARG A 20 38.31 -14.61 -2.80
N SER A 21 37.99 -15.31 -1.71
CA SER A 21 38.03 -16.77 -1.62
C SER A 21 37.00 -17.49 -2.49
N VAL A 22 35.89 -16.86 -2.89
CA VAL A 22 34.84 -17.50 -3.71
C VAL A 22 35.22 -17.52 -5.19
N ALA A 23 36.03 -16.54 -5.64
CA ALA A 23 36.47 -16.45 -7.03
C ALA A 23 37.37 -17.63 -7.45
N SER A 24 38.14 -18.21 -6.52
CA SER A 24 39.03 -19.33 -6.81
C SER A 24 38.33 -20.69 -6.89
N LEU A 25 37.12 -20.83 -6.33
CA LEU A 25 36.37 -22.09 -6.41
C LEU A 25 35.65 -22.26 -7.76
N LEU A 26 35.31 -21.17 -8.46
CA LEU A 26 34.64 -21.23 -9.77
C LEU A 26 35.59 -21.66 -10.90
N ALA A 27 36.90 -21.46 -10.77
CA ALA A 27 37.87 -21.82 -11.79
C ALA A 27 38.19 -23.33 -11.83
N ALA A 28 37.98 -24.06 -10.74
CA ALA A 28 38.32 -25.48 -10.64
C ALA A 28 37.20 -26.43 -11.14
N ALA A 29 35.98 -25.93 -11.36
CA ALA A 29 34.83 -26.77 -11.71
C ALA A 29 34.69 -27.07 -13.22
N PHE A 30 35.54 -26.50 -14.09
CA PHE A 30 35.37 -26.62 -15.54
C PHE A 30 36.16 -27.75 -16.22
N LEU A 31 36.94 -28.57 -15.47
CA LEU A 31 37.79 -29.61 -16.07
C LEU A 31 37.52 -31.05 -15.59
N ILE A 32 36.35 -31.33 -15.00
CA ILE A 32 35.96 -32.69 -14.65
C ILE A 32 34.57 -32.99 -15.20
N GLY A 33 34.50 -33.86 -16.21
CA GLY A 33 33.30 -34.65 -16.45
C GLY A 33 32.77 -34.67 -17.89
N SER A 34 33.41 -35.48 -18.74
CA SER A 34 32.76 -36.08 -19.89
C SER A 34 31.56 -36.95 -19.45
N GLY A 35 30.37 -36.69 -20.00
CA GLY A 35 29.35 -37.69 -20.33
C GLY A 35 28.67 -38.47 -19.20
N ALA A 36 27.49 -38.00 -18.77
CA ALA A 36 26.30 -38.83 -18.55
C ALA A 36 25.10 -37.89 -18.34
N SER A 37 24.33 -37.61 -19.38
CA SER A 37 23.03 -36.95 -19.25
C SER A 37 22.05 -37.92 -18.62
N SER A 38 21.98 -37.97 -17.29
CA SER A 38 20.91 -38.67 -16.59
C SER A 38 19.59 -37.96 -16.91
N ALA A 39 18.73 -38.63 -17.67
CA ALA A 39 17.37 -38.17 -17.94
C ALA A 39 16.59 -38.12 -16.61
N PHE A 40 16.51 -36.94 -16.01
CA PHE A 40 15.61 -36.67 -14.89
C PHE A 40 14.17 -36.82 -15.39
N SER A 41 13.61 -38.02 -15.24
CA SER A 41 12.20 -38.32 -15.53
C SER A 41 11.32 -37.94 -14.33
N GLY A 42 11.46 -36.69 -13.88
CA GLY A 42 10.61 -36.15 -12.81
C GLY A 42 9.20 -35.94 -13.32
N GLU A 43 8.24 -36.75 -12.85
CA GLU A 43 6.82 -36.56 -13.10
C GLU A 43 6.35 -35.28 -12.39
N ILE A 44 6.27 -34.16 -13.12
CA ILE A 44 5.71 -32.92 -12.61
C ILE A 44 4.20 -33.09 -12.53
N LYS A 45 3.70 -33.46 -11.35
CA LYS A 45 2.26 -33.39 -11.08
C LYS A 45 1.87 -31.92 -10.98
N GLN A 46 1.20 -31.42 -12.03
CA GLN A 46 0.61 -30.09 -12.03
C GLN A 46 -0.49 -30.04 -10.96
N ALA A 47 -0.22 -29.37 -9.84
CA ALA A 47 -1.23 -29.10 -8.84
C ALA A 47 -2.31 -28.20 -9.44
N ALA A 48 -3.58 -28.60 -9.28
CA ALA A 48 -4.72 -27.77 -9.65
C ALA A 48 -4.71 -26.48 -8.81
N ALA A 49 -4.93 -25.35 -9.47
CA ALA A 49 -4.99 -24.06 -8.79
C ALA A 49 -6.17 -24.07 -7.81
N ALA A 50 -5.89 -23.85 -6.53
CA ALA A 50 -6.93 -23.64 -5.54
C ALA A 50 -7.75 -22.38 -5.89
N PRO A 51 -9.07 -22.37 -5.61
CA PRO A 51 -9.87 -21.17 -5.79
C PRO A 51 -9.28 -20.03 -4.96
N LYS A 52 -9.03 -18.89 -5.60
CA LYS A 52 -8.54 -17.69 -4.90
C LYS A 52 -9.65 -17.21 -3.96
N PRO A 53 -9.37 -16.98 -2.66
CA PRO A 53 -10.36 -16.39 -1.78
C PRO A 53 -10.79 -15.03 -2.35
N VAL A 54 -12.10 -14.79 -2.35
CA VAL A 54 -12.65 -13.47 -2.72
C VAL A 54 -12.31 -12.53 -1.57
N VAL A 55 -11.31 -11.69 -1.78
CA VAL A 55 -10.89 -10.68 -0.80
C VAL A 55 -11.73 -9.43 -1.02
N ASN A 56 -12.50 -9.02 0.00
CA ASN A 56 -13.20 -7.74 -0.01
C ASN A 56 -12.16 -6.62 0.21
N CYS A 57 -11.74 -5.98 -0.87
CA CYS A 57 -10.83 -4.84 -0.83
C CYS A 57 -11.51 -3.65 -0.16
N THR A 58 -11.03 -3.27 1.03
CA THR A 58 -11.56 -2.13 1.79
C THR A 58 -10.44 -1.27 2.36
N CYS A 59 -10.69 0.03 2.50
CA CYS A 59 -9.81 0.93 3.23
C CYS A 59 -10.30 1.09 4.66
N ARG A 60 -9.38 1.12 5.63
CA ARG A 60 -9.74 1.27 7.05
C ARG A 60 -9.44 2.67 7.56
N TYR A 61 -10.40 3.28 8.24
CA TYR A 61 -10.21 4.54 8.96
C TYR A 61 -11.05 4.58 10.25
N ARG A 62 -10.41 4.95 11.37
CA ARG A 62 -11.04 5.01 12.71
C ARG A 62 -11.82 3.75 13.09
N GLY A 63 -11.31 2.58 12.72
CA GLY A 63 -11.94 1.29 13.01
C GLY A 63 -13.09 0.90 12.10
N THR A 64 -13.47 1.75 11.14
CA THR A 64 -14.48 1.45 10.12
C THR A 64 -13.81 1.07 8.80
N ASN A 65 -14.41 0.10 8.09
CA ASN A 65 -13.97 -0.28 6.75
C ASN A 65 -14.86 0.41 5.71
N TYR A 66 -14.24 0.92 4.66
CA TYR A 66 -14.86 1.62 3.55
C TYR A 66 -14.58 0.86 2.27
N ASN A 67 -15.57 0.79 1.39
CA ASN A 67 -15.44 0.14 0.10
C ASN A 67 -14.64 1.01 -0.87
N LEU A 68 -14.16 0.37 -1.94
CA LEU A 68 -13.57 1.11 -3.06
C LEU A 68 -14.59 2.12 -3.61
N GLY A 69 -14.12 3.34 -3.87
CA GLY A 69 -14.92 4.48 -4.32
C GLY A 69 -15.53 5.32 -3.18
N ASP A 70 -15.57 4.82 -1.95
CA ASP A 70 -16.06 5.60 -0.81
C ASP A 70 -15.14 6.80 -0.54
N ALA A 71 -15.76 7.96 -0.33
CA ALA A 71 -15.05 9.20 -0.07
C ALA A 71 -15.35 9.72 1.34
N VAL A 72 -14.29 9.98 2.10
CA VAL A 72 -14.39 10.41 3.49
C VAL A 72 -13.40 11.51 3.83
N CYS A 73 -13.67 12.20 4.92
CA CYS A 73 -12.76 13.17 5.49
C CYS A 73 -11.71 12.51 6.38
N LEU A 74 -10.46 12.56 5.91
CA LEU A 74 -9.30 12.05 6.63
C LEU A 74 -8.46 13.21 7.15
N ASN A 75 -7.86 13.00 8.33
CA ASN A 75 -6.83 13.89 8.85
C ASN A 75 -5.52 13.63 8.11
N GLY A 76 -5.13 14.54 7.22
CA GLY A 76 -3.83 14.53 6.56
C GLY A 76 -2.79 15.42 7.27
N PRO A 77 -1.55 15.46 6.76
CA PRO A 77 -0.47 16.29 7.32
C PRO A 77 -0.79 17.80 7.29
N SER A 78 -1.56 18.23 6.30
CA SER A 78 -1.97 19.63 6.12
C SER A 78 -3.36 19.93 6.70
N GLY A 79 -3.92 19.02 7.50
CA GLY A 79 -5.28 19.11 8.04
C GLY A 79 -6.29 18.18 7.37
N PRO A 80 -7.58 18.31 7.72
CA PRO A 80 -8.64 17.43 7.22
C PRO A 80 -8.93 17.70 5.74
N ARG A 81 -8.87 16.64 4.92
CA ARG A 81 -9.14 16.70 3.48
C ARG A 81 -9.99 15.52 3.03
N MET A 82 -10.70 15.70 1.92
CA MET A 82 -11.41 14.61 1.26
C MET A 82 -10.40 13.59 0.72
N ALA A 83 -10.68 12.31 0.94
CA ALA A 83 -9.92 11.22 0.37
C ALA A 83 -10.87 10.11 -0.08
N THR A 84 -10.54 9.49 -1.20
CA THR A 84 -11.30 8.36 -1.76
C THR A 84 -10.53 7.07 -1.54
N CYS A 85 -11.23 6.01 -1.16
CA CYS A 85 -10.65 4.67 -1.10
C CYS A 85 -10.47 4.14 -2.53
N ASP A 86 -9.22 3.96 -2.95
CA ASP A 86 -8.88 3.55 -4.31
C ASP A 86 -7.92 2.37 -4.32
N MET A 87 -7.75 1.75 -5.48
CA MET A 87 -6.77 0.69 -5.69
C MET A 87 -5.51 1.23 -6.36
N VAL A 88 -4.38 1.12 -5.68
CA VAL A 88 -3.07 1.53 -6.17
C VAL A 88 -2.12 0.34 -6.11
N LEU A 89 -1.61 -0.12 -7.26
CA LEU A 89 -0.69 -1.27 -7.36
C LEU A 89 -1.23 -2.54 -6.67
N ASN A 90 -2.50 -2.85 -6.87
CA ASN A 90 -3.20 -4.00 -6.25
C ASN A 90 -3.32 -3.92 -4.72
N ASN A 91 -3.10 -2.75 -4.13
CA ASN A 91 -3.36 -2.48 -2.72
C ASN A 91 -4.41 -1.38 -2.58
N THR A 92 -5.30 -1.51 -1.61
CA THR A 92 -6.24 -0.45 -1.24
C THR A 92 -5.49 0.67 -0.54
N SER A 93 -5.64 1.89 -1.02
CA SER A 93 -4.97 3.08 -0.49
C SER A 93 -5.91 4.27 -0.49
N TRP A 94 -5.62 5.24 0.38
CA TRP A 94 -6.36 6.50 0.45
C TRP A 94 -5.77 7.52 -0.54
N SER A 95 -6.56 7.93 -1.53
CA SER A 95 -6.21 8.96 -2.49
C SER A 95 -6.74 10.32 -2.03
N PHE A 96 -5.85 11.21 -1.60
CA PHE A 96 -6.23 12.53 -1.10
C PHE A 96 -6.58 13.49 -2.25
N SER A 97 -7.78 14.07 -2.18
CA SER A 97 -8.24 15.14 -3.07
C SER A 97 -7.72 16.50 -2.60
N LYS A 98 -7.64 17.45 -3.54
CA LYS A 98 -7.37 18.87 -3.22
C LYS A 98 -8.55 19.51 -2.49
N THR A 99 -9.74 18.91 -2.59
CA THR A 99 -10.99 19.42 -2.01
C THR A 99 -10.95 19.39 -0.47
N PRO A 100 -11.27 20.51 0.20
CA PRO A 100 -11.39 20.52 1.65
C PRO A 100 -12.62 19.71 2.10
N CYS A 101 -12.64 19.37 3.39
CA CYS A 101 -13.80 18.70 3.98
C CYS A 101 -15.06 19.58 3.95
N PRO A 102 -16.23 19.03 3.58
CA PRO A 102 -17.47 19.77 3.63
C PRO A 102 -17.76 20.17 5.08
N THR A 103 -17.94 21.46 5.33
CA THR A 103 -18.31 21.98 6.64
C THR A 103 -19.80 22.27 6.63
N ALA A 104 -20.59 21.49 7.38
CA ALA A 104 -22.00 21.82 7.58
C ALA A 104 -22.09 23.09 8.42
N ARG A 105 -22.59 24.18 7.84
CA ARG A 105 -23.00 25.36 8.61
C ARG A 105 -24.44 25.11 9.07
N MET A 106 -24.63 24.89 10.37
CA MET A 106 -25.96 25.01 10.96
C MET A 106 -26.40 26.47 10.79
N THR A 107 -27.35 26.69 9.89
CA THR A 107 -28.07 27.96 9.82
C THR A 107 -29.04 27.97 10.99
N PRO A 108 -28.95 28.95 11.92
CA PRO A 108 -29.91 29.05 13.01
C PRO A 108 -31.31 29.23 12.41
N VAL A 109 -32.22 28.31 12.73
CA VAL A 109 -33.62 28.47 12.36
C VAL A 109 -34.21 29.51 13.30
N PRO A 110 -34.81 30.61 12.80
CA PRO A 110 -35.41 31.61 13.66
C PRO A 110 -36.57 31.00 14.45
N LEU A 111 -36.63 31.32 15.75
CA LEU A 111 -37.64 30.81 16.69
C LEU A 111 -39.09 31.12 16.26
N SER A 112 -39.30 32.10 15.37
CA SER A 112 -40.60 32.40 14.77
C SER A 112 -41.16 31.24 13.95
N ILE A 113 -40.30 30.43 13.31
CA ILE A 113 -40.71 29.27 12.50
C ILE A 113 -41.11 28.09 13.40
N LEU A 114 -40.46 27.90 14.54
CA LEU A 114 -40.78 26.81 15.48
C LEU A 114 -42.13 27.00 16.19
N ARG A 115 -42.66 28.22 16.26
CA ARG A 115 -43.95 28.49 16.94
C ARG A 115 -45.19 28.18 16.11
N ILE A 116 -45.05 27.95 14.80
CA ILE A 116 -46.21 27.72 13.91
C ILE A 116 -46.78 26.30 14.07
N SER A 117 -46.03 25.35 14.64
CA SER A 117 -46.45 23.94 14.77
C SER A 117 -47.29 23.61 16.02
N SER A 118 -47.64 24.59 16.88
CA SER A 118 -48.28 24.32 18.18
C SER A 118 -49.79 24.60 18.26
N ASN A 119 -50.45 24.94 17.15
CA ASN A 119 -51.91 25.08 17.10
C ASN A 119 -52.53 23.97 16.26
N GLY A 120 -52.73 22.82 16.88
CA GLY A 120 -53.53 21.69 16.39
C GLY A 120 -54.33 21.12 17.55
#